data_AF-Q251J7-F1
#
_entry.id   AF-Q251J7-F1
#
_cell.length_a   1.000
_cell.length_b   1.000
_cell.length_c   1.000
_cell.angle_alpha   90.00
_cell.angle_beta   90.00
_cell.angle_gamma   90.00
#
_symmetry.space_group_name_H-M   'P 1'
#
loop_
_entity.id
_entity.type
_entity.pdbx_description
1 polymer ?
#
loop_
_entity_poly.entity_id
_entity_poly.type
_entity_poly.pdbx_seq_one_letter_code
_entity_poly.pdbx_strand_id
1 'polypeptide(L)'
;MEVKLLNGKVTKVIGGLGAALGLLIALTPFQLAPVCQRLLELTSGKMTHMRCHYTGQGEVFLGIVVVLVSLIYLFNTSIPAQKALGGVLMILGCAVIILPTNLGIGVCMNPMECHTTARVLYVLGSLTIIDGLVAVFQEKLPVSPSKDIKA
;
A
#
# COMPACT_ATOMS: atom_id res chain seq x y z
N MET A 1 -21.27 22.25 -1.09
CA MET A 1 -20.85 20.87 -1.39
C MET A 1 -21.38 20.03 -0.25
N GLU A 2 -22.42 19.23 -0.49
CA GLU A 2 -23.03 18.38 0.56
C GLU A 2 -22.09 17.23 0.86
N VAL A 3 -21.43 17.28 2.01
CA VAL A 3 -20.58 16.18 2.46
C VAL A 3 -21.43 15.24 3.30
N LYS A 4 -21.78 14.10 2.69
CA LYS A 4 -22.64 13.08 3.29
C LYS A 4 -21.99 12.48 4.54
N LEU A 5 -22.72 12.55 5.65
CA LEU A 5 -22.53 11.80 6.89
C LEU A 5 -22.22 10.32 6.59
N LEU A 6 -21.02 9.86 6.94
CA LEU A 6 -20.54 8.52 6.59
C LEU A 6 -20.66 7.53 7.76
N ASN A 7 -21.60 6.58 7.58
CA ASN A 7 -21.92 5.44 8.44
C ASN A 7 -20.69 4.55 8.71
N GLY A 8 -20.63 3.88 9.87
CA GLY A 8 -19.57 2.92 10.22
C GLY A 8 -19.37 1.79 9.21
N LYS A 9 -20.34 1.56 8.31
CA LYS A 9 -20.19 0.69 7.14
C LYS A 9 -19.08 1.14 6.18
N VAL A 10 -18.88 2.44 5.96
CA VAL A 10 -17.89 2.90 4.97
C VAL A 10 -16.46 2.82 5.50
N THR A 11 -16.24 3.04 6.80
CA THR A 11 -14.94 2.78 7.43
C THR A 11 -14.54 1.30 7.30
N LYS A 12 -15.51 0.38 7.42
CA LYS A 12 -15.27 -1.05 7.18
C LYS A 12 -14.92 -1.35 5.72
N VAL A 13 -15.57 -0.67 4.78
CA VAL A 13 -15.27 -0.83 3.34
C VAL A 13 -13.86 -0.34 3.03
N ILE A 14 -13.46 0.84 3.50
CA ILE A 14 -12.13 1.40 3.26
C ILE A 14 -11.05 0.53 3.87
N GLY A 15 -11.13 0.26 5.18
CA GLY A 15 -10.11 -0.57 5.82
C GLY A 15 -10.08 -2.01 5.28
N GLY A 16 -11.23 -2.55 4.87
CA GLY A 16 -11.30 -3.87 4.23
C GLY A 16 -10.68 -3.87 2.82
N LEU A 17 -10.95 -2.83 2.03
CA LEU A 17 -10.36 -2.64 0.71
C LEU A 17 -8.84 -2.42 0.81
N GLY A 18 -8.39 -1.53 1.69
CA GLY A 18 -6.96 -1.30 1.95
C GLY A 18 -6.23 -2.58 2.39
N ALA A 19 -6.84 -3.40 3.26
CA ALA A 19 -6.27 -4.68 3.66
C ALA A 19 -6.20 -5.68 2.49
N ALA A 20 -7.24 -5.75 1.65
CA ALA A 20 -7.24 -6.60 0.46
C ALA A 20 -6.18 -6.15 -0.57
N LEU A 21 -6.05 -4.84 -0.79
CA LEU A 21 -5.02 -4.26 -1.66
C LEU A 21 -3.61 -4.54 -1.13
N GLY A 22 -3.36 -4.35 0.17
CA GLY A 22 -2.08 -4.67 0.80
C GLY A 22 -1.71 -6.15 0.66
N LEU A 23 -2.68 -7.05 0.81
CA LEU A 23 -2.47 -8.49 0.62
C LEU A 23 -2.16 -8.82 -0.83
N LEU A 24 -2.87 -8.22 -1.79
CA LEU A 24 -2.58 -8.37 -3.22
C LEU A 24 -1.16 -7.88 -3.55
N ILE A 25 -0.75 -6.73 -3.03
CA ILE A 25 0.61 -6.20 -3.23
C ILE A 25 1.65 -7.19 -2.68
N ALA A 26 1.43 -7.75 -1.48
CA ALA A 26 2.36 -8.69 -0.88
C ALA A 26 2.47 -10.03 -1.64
N LEU A 27 1.38 -10.49 -2.24
CA LEU A 27 1.35 -11.74 -3.03
C LEU A 27 1.79 -11.55 -4.48
N THR A 28 1.76 -10.32 -4.99
CA THR A 28 2.08 -10.01 -6.40
C THR A 28 3.44 -10.56 -6.85
N PRO A 29 4.56 -10.33 -6.12
CA PRO A 29 5.88 -10.79 -6.57
C PRO A 29 6.09 -12.31 -6.52
N PHE A 30 5.19 -13.06 -5.88
CA PHE A 30 5.32 -14.51 -5.70
C PHE A 30 4.27 -15.32 -6.50
N GLN A 31 3.01 -14.86 -6.56
CA GLN A 31 1.90 -15.64 -7.14
C GLN A 31 1.34 -15.03 -8.43
N LEU A 32 1.17 -13.70 -8.53
CA LEU A 32 0.50 -13.11 -9.69
C LEU A 32 1.46 -12.87 -10.86
N ALA A 33 2.67 -12.41 -10.57
CA ALA A 33 3.68 -12.16 -11.58
C ALA A 33 5.07 -12.42 -10.97
N PRO A 34 5.53 -13.68 -10.96
CA PRO A 34 6.72 -14.08 -10.24
C PRO A 34 7.94 -13.28 -10.71
N VAL A 35 8.66 -12.71 -9.76
CA VAL A 35 9.92 -12.00 -10.05
C VAL A 35 10.96 -12.94 -10.64
N CYS A 36 11.87 -12.40 -11.46
CA CYS A 36 12.93 -13.19 -12.08
C CYS A 36 13.79 -13.89 -11.02
N GLN A 37 13.79 -15.23 -11.01
CA GLN A 37 14.63 -16.05 -10.12
C GLN A 37 16.03 -16.32 -10.67
N ARG A 38 16.32 -15.90 -11.91
CA ARG A 38 17.63 -16.13 -12.54
C ARG A 38 18.72 -15.33 -11.83
N LEU A 39 19.86 -15.97 -11.63
CA LEU A 39 21.07 -15.31 -11.16
C LEU A 39 21.81 -14.72 -12.37
N LEU A 40 22.42 -13.56 -12.17
CA LEU A 40 23.34 -12.94 -13.10
C LEU A 40 24.74 -13.48 -12.84
N GLU A 41 25.40 -13.94 -13.89
CA GLU A 41 26.83 -14.23 -13.85
C GLU A 41 27.61 -12.94 -14.10
N LEU A 42 28.39 -12.52 -13.11
CA LEU A 42 29.27 -11.36 -13.23
C LEU A 42 30.51 -11.75 -14.02
N THR A 43 31.16 -10.76 -14.65
CA THR A 43 32.47 -10.92 -15.30
C THR A 43 33.55 -11.50 -14.37
N SER A 44 33.34 -11.46 -13.04
CA SER A 44 34.21 -12.08 -12.04
C SER A 44 33.92 -13.56 -11.76
N GLY A 45 32.99 -14.19 -12.49
CA GLY A 45 32.56 -15.58 -12.28
C GLY A 45 31.64 -15.80 -11.06
N LYS A 46 31.23 -14.71 -10.39
CA LYS A 46 30.30 -14.75 -9.25
C LYS A 46 28.86 -14.67 -9.72
N MET A 47 27.95 -15.34 -9.02
CA MET A 47 26.52 -15.31 -9.29
C MET A 47 25.80 -14.38 -8.30
N THR A 48 24.98 -13.43 -8.77
CA THR A 48 24.16 -12.56 -7.89
C THR A 48 22.71 -12.49 -8.33
N HIS A 49 21.82 -12.14 -7.38
CA HIS A 49 20.41 -11.93 -7.69
C HIS A 49 20.19 -10.64 -8.50
N MET A 50 19.20 -10.66 -9.38
CA MET A 50 18.74 -9.49 -10.13
C MET A 50 18.07 -8.46 -9.22
N ARG A 51 18.01 -7.20 -9.67
CA ARG A 51 17.35 -6.09 -8.95
C ARG A 51 15.88 -6.40 -8.62
N CYS A 52 15.15 -7.03 -9.55
CA CYS A 52 13.75 -7.45 -9.35
C CYS A 52 13.52 -8.32 -8.11
N HIS A 53 14.51 -9.12 -7.68
CA HIS A 53 14.39 -9.94 -6.49
C HIS A 53 14.31 -9.08 -5.21
N TYR A 54 15.17 -8.07 -5.12
CA TYR A 54 15.18 -7.13 -3.98
C TYR A 54 13.95 -6.21 -4.02
N THR A 55 13.53 -5.77 -5.20
CA THR A 55 12.28 -5.03 -5.38
C THR A 55 11.09 -5.84 -4.90
N GLY A 56 10.97 -7.12 -5.31
CA GLY A 56 9.90 -8.01 -4.86
C GLY A 56 9.89 -8.19 -3.34
N GLN A 57 11.06 -8.37 -2.70
CA GLN A 57 11.12 -8.44 -1.23
C GLN A 57 10.69 -7.14 -0.55
N GLY A 58 11.09 -5.99 -1.10
CA GLY A 58 10.67 -4.68 -0.59
C GLY A 58 9.17 -4.44 -0.72
N GLU A 59 8.55 -4.90 -1.81
CA GLU A 59 7.10 -4.78 -2.02
C GLU A 59 6.30 -5.72 -1.12
N VAL A 60 6.81 -6.91 -0.83
CA VAL A 60 6.21 -7.79 0.18
C VAL A 60 6.17 -7.10 1.53
N PHE A 61 7.30 -6.49 1.92
CA PHE A 61 7.38 -5.74 3.17
C PHE A 61 6.39 -4.57 3.18
N LEU A 62 6.34 -3.76 2.12
CA LEU A 62 5.38 -2.66 2.02
C LEU A 62 3.92 -3.14 2.05
N GLY A 63 3.60 -4.23 1.34
CA GLY A 63 2.26 -4.82 1.34
C GLY A 63 1.83 -5.26 2.74
N ILE A 64 2.71 -5.90 3.50
CA ILE A 64 2.46 -6.27 4.91
C ILE A 64 2.18 -5.02 5.75
N VAL A 65 2.98 -3.96 5.60
CA VAL A 65 2.77 -2.70 6.34
C VAL A 65 1.42 -2.08 5.98
N VAL A 66 1.02 -2.08 4.71
CA VAL A 66 -0.30 -1.60 4.26
C VAL A 66 -1.43 -2.41 4.90
N VAL A 67 -1.31 -3.73 4.99
CA VAL A 67 -2.30 -4.59 5.68
C VAL A 67 -2.41 -4.21 7.16
N LEU A 68 -1.29 -4.04 7.85
CA LEU A 68 -1.28 -3.68 9.27
C LEU A 68 -1.92 -2.31 9.51
N VAL A 69 -1.57 -1.30 8.71
CA VAL A 69 -2.16 0.04 8.80
C VAL A 69 -3.67 -0.01 8.52
N SER A 70 -4.10 -0.81 7.55
CA SER A 70 -5.52 -1.00 7.22
C SER A 70 -6.29 -1.69 8.35
N LEU A 71 -5.68 -2.68 9.01
CA LEU A 71 -6.24 -3.32 10.21
C LEU A 71 -6.38 -2.31 11.35
N ILE A 72 -5.34 -1.52 11.62
CA ILE A 72 -5.39 -0.48 12.66
C ILE A 72 -6.50 0.53 12.32
N TYR A 73 -6.65 0.90 11.05
CA TYR A 73 -7.74 1.77 10.59
C TYR A 73 -9.14 1.17 10.85
N LEU A 74 -9.31 -0.15 10.67
CA LEU A 74 -10.57 -0.85 10.94
C LEU A 74 -10.95 -0.88 12.43
N PHE A 75 -9.99 -1.13 13.31
CA PHE A 75 -10.25 -1.25 14.75
C PHE A 75 -10.26 0.09 15.48
N ASN A 76 -9.64 1.13 14.91
CA ASN A 76 -9.61 2.44 15.51
C ASN A 76 -10.88 3.22 15.17
N THR A 77 -11.54 3.80 16.18
CA THR A 77 -12.75 4.62 16.04
C THR A 77 -12.48 6.11 16.09
N SER A 78 -11.26 6.53 16.43
CA SER A 78 -10.90 7.94 16.55
C SER A 78 -10.68 8.61 15.19
N ILE A 79 -11.42 9.70 14.95
CA ILE A 79 -11.36 10.49 13.71
C ILE A 79 -9.95 11.02 13.40
N PRO A 80 -9.23 11.68 14.33
CA PRO A 80 -7.90 12.21 14.02
C PRO A 80 -6.90 11.10 13.65
N ALA A 81 -6.96 9.94 14.32
CA ALA A 81 -6.08 8.84 14.00
C ALA A 81 -6.42 8.21 12.64
N GLN A 82 -7.71 8.07 12.29
CA GLN A 82 -8.11 7.57 10.97
C GLN A 82 -7.62 8.47 9.84
N LYS A 83 -7.66 9.79 10.01
CA LYS A 83 -7.08 10.73 9.02
C LYS A 83 -5.57 10.58 8.90
N ALA A 84 -4.86 10.46 10.02
CA ALA A 84 -3.42 10.22 10.02
C ALA A 84 -3.06 8.90 9.32
N LEU A 85 -3.79 7.82 9.63
CA LEU A 85 -3.61 6.50 9.00
C LEU A 85 -3.91 6.53 7.50
N GLY A 86 -4.94 7.27 7.07
CA GLY A 86 -5.20 7.50 5.64
C GLY A 86 -4.04 8.20 4.93
N GLY A 87 -3.42 9.19 5.59
CA GLY A 87 -2.20 9.84 5.09
C GLY A 87 -1.03 8.87 4.98
N VAL A 88 -0.86 7.98 5.98
CA VAL A 88 0.16 6.92 5.93
C VAL A 88 -0.10 5.94 4.77
N LEU A 89 -1.35 5.52 4.53
CA LEU A 89 -1.70 4.67 3.39
C LEU A 89 -1.37 5.34 2.06
N MET A 90 -1.61 6.64 1.94
CA MET A 90 -1.26 7.41 0.74
C MET A 90 0.25 7.40 0.50
N ILE A 91 1.06 7.64 1.53
CA ILE A 91 2.53 7.62 1.45
C ILE A 91 3.02 6.21 1.09
N LEU A 92 2.45 5.17 1.69
CA LEU A 92 2.80 3.77 1.39
C LEU A 92 2.43 3.41 -0.06
N GLY A 93 1.29 3.85 -0.55
CA GLY A 93 0.91 3.66 -1.96
C GLY A 93 1.89 4.31 -2.93
N CYS A 94 2.37 5.52 -2.62
CA CYS A 94 3.46 6.16 -3.38
C CYS A 94 4.75 5.34 -3.31
N ALA A 95 5.11 4.81 -2.13
CA ALA A 95 6.30 3.98 -1.97
C ALA A 95 6.24 2.70 -2.80
N VAL A 96 5.06 2.06 -2.88
CA VAL A 96 4.81 0.88 -3.75
C VAL A 96 5.03 1.21 -5.22
N ILE A 97 4.61 2.39 -5.68
CA ILE A 97 4.85 2.83 -7.07
C ILE A 97 6.33 3.17 -7.29
N ILE A 98 6.99 3.80 -6.33
CA ILE A 98 8.38 4.26 -6.50
C ILE A 98 9.36 3.09 -6.51
N LEU A 99 9.14 2.04 -5.73
CA LEU A 99 10.08 0.91 -5.59
C LEU A 99 10.50 0.25 -6.92
N PRO A 100 9.58 -0.10 -7.84
CA PRO A 100 9.92 -0.68 -9.14
C PRO A 100 10.41 0.33 -10.18
N THR A 101 10.37 1.64 -9.89
CA THR A 101 10.90 2.68 -10.80
C THR A 101 12.40 2.90 -10.58
N ASN A 102 13.03 3.66 -11.49
CA ASN A 102 14.44 4.05 -11.39
C ASN A 102 14.76 4.94 -10.18
N LEU A 103 13.75 5.49 -9.49
CA LEU A 103 13.90 6.25 -8.24
C LEU A 103 14.05 5.33 -7.02
N GLY A 104 13.60 4.07 -7.13
CA GLY A 104 13.70 3.06 -6.08
C GLY A 104 14.85 2.06 -6.32
N ILE A 105 14.53 0.77 -6.24
CA ILE A 105 15.46 -0.32 -6.56
C ILE A 105 15.47 -0.59 -8.07
N GLY A 106 14.29 -0.40 -8.70
CA GLY A 106 14.09 -0.57 -10.12
C GLY A 106 13.86 -2.02 -10.53
N VAL A 107 13.43 -2.19 -11.78
CA VAL A 107 13.27 -3.50 -12.44
C VAL A 107 14.33 -3.70 -13.51
N CYS A 108 14.38 -4.89 -14.11
CA CYS A 108 15.32 -5.17 -15.19
C CYS A 108 15.13 -4.21 -16.37
N MET A 109 16.24 -3.86 -17.05
CA MET A 109 16.23 -2.86 -18.13
C MET A 109 15.64 -3.40 -19.45
N ASN A 110 15.71 -4.72 -19.65
CA ASN A 110 15.16 -5.38 -20.83
C ASN A 110 13.77 -5.96 -20.50
N PRO A 111 12.80 -5.85 -21.43
CA PRO A 111 11.45 -6.33 -21.23
C PRO A 111 11.44 -7.84 -21.00
N MET A 112 11.24 -8.22 -19.74
CA MET A 112 10.96 -9.57 -19.25
C MET A 112 9.66 -9.54 -18.43
N GLU A 113 9.22 -10.71 -17.95
CA GLU A 113 8.04 -10.90 -17.08
C GLU A 113 7.95 -9.89 -15.90
N CYS A 114 9.10 -9.40 -15.39
CA CYS A 114 9.18 -8.39 -14.32
C CYS A 114 8.50 -7.05 -14.67
N HIS A 115 8.39 -6.66 -15.95
CA HIS A 115 7.64 -5.44 -16.34
C HIS A 115 6.13 -5.59 -16.22
N THR A 116 5.62 -6.83 -16.29
CA THR A 116 4.21 -7.12 -16.04
C THR A 116 3.93 -6.99 -14.56
N THR A 117 4.81 -7.54 -13.70
CA THR A 117 4.77 -7.33 -12.24
C THR A 117 4.72 -5.85 -11.90
N ALA A 118 5.67 -5.06 -12.42
CA ALA A 118 5.74 -3.61 -12.17
C ALA A 118 4.44 -2.88 -12.57
N ARG A 119 3.84 -3.24 -13.72
CA ARG A 119 2.55 -2.66 -14.15
C ARG A 119 1.42 -2.99 -13.18
N VAL A 120 1.34 -4.23 -12.69
CA VAL A 120 0.33 -4.63 -11.68
C VAL A 120 0.52 -3.83 -10.40
N LEU A 121 1.76 -3.64 -9.94
CA LEU A 121 2.08 -2.88 -8.74
C LEU A 121 1.76 -1.40 -8.88
N TYR A 122 1.95 -0.81 -10.07
CA TYR A 122 1.50 0.56 -10.35
C TYR A 122 -0.01 0.71 -10.20
N VAL A 123 -0.79 -0.26 -10.69
CA VAL A 123 -2.25 -0.25 -10.56
C VAL A 123 -2.64 -0.41 -9.09
N LEU A 124 -2.08 -1.39 -8.37
CA LEU A 124 -2.39 -1.64 -6.95
C LEU A 124 -1.97 -0.46 -6.05
N GLY A 125 -0.78 0.10 -6.28
CA GLY A 125 -0.29 1.28 -5.58
C GLY A 125 -1.18 2.50 -5.83
N SER A 126 -1.63 2.71 -7.07
CA SER A 126 -2.56 3.80 -7.41
C SER A 126 -3.91 3.64 -6.71
N LEU A 127 -4.46 2.42 -6.67
CA LEU A 127 -5.68 2.12 -5.92
C LEU A 127 -5.50 2.37 -4.42
N THR A 128 -4.34 2.03 -3.86
CA THR A 128 -4.03 2.27 -2.45
C THR A 128 -3.91 3.76 -2.12
N ILE A 129 -3.35 4.57 -3.05
CA ILE A 129 -3.34 6.03 -2.92
C ILE A 129 -4.76 6.58 -2.90
N ILE A 130 -5.62 6.12 -3.81
CA ILE A 130 -7.02 6.55 -3.87
C ILE A 130 -7.75 6.18 -2.58
N ASP A 131 -7.55 4.97 -2.06
CA ASP A 131 -8.15 4.53 -0.79
C ASP A 131 -7.70 5.40 0.39
N GLY A 132 -6.39 5.68 0.48
CA GLY A 132 -5.83 6.60 1.49
C GLY A 132 -6.34 8.04 1.35
N LEU A 133 -6.49 8.54 0.11
CA LEU A 133 -7.04 9.86 -0.17
C LEU A 133 -8.50 9.94 0.30
N VAL A 134 -9.31 8.93 -0.05
CA VAL A 134 -10.69 8.84 0.43
C VAL A 134 -10.72 8.81 1.95
N ALA A 135 -9.81 8.07 2.60
CA ALA A 135 -9.69 8.01 4.07
C ALA A 135 -9.35 9.38 4.71
N VAL A 136 -8.49 10.19 4.09
CA VAL A 136 -8.10 11.53 4.57
C VAL A 136 -9.23 12.54 4.40
N PHE A 137 -9.84 12.56 3.21
CA PHE A 137 -10.90 13.50 2.85
C PHE A 137 -12.27 13.11 3.40
N GLN A 138 -12.37 12.06 4.22
CA GLN A 138 -13.56 11.82 5.00
C GLN A 138 -13.79 12.99 5.97
N GLU A 139 -14.79 13.82 5.70
CA GLU A 139 -15.36 14.68 6.72
C GLU A 139 -16.20 13.82 7.67
N LYS A 140 -15.51 13.25 8.65
CA LYS A 140 -16.16 12.87 9.88
C LYS A 140 -16.22 14.13 10.74
N LEU A 141 -17.42 14.61 11.02
CA LEU A 141 -17.62 15.65 12.03
C LEU A 141 -16.90 15.22 13.32
N PRO A 142 -16.24 16.15 14.03
CA PRO A 142 -15.67 15.83 15.33
C PRO A 142 -16.80 15.28 16.20
N VAL A 143 -16.65 14.06 16.71
CA VAL A 143 -17.39 13.66 17.91
C VAL A 143 -16.84 14.58 18.99
N SER A 144 -17.57 15.66 19.26
CA SER A 144 -17.29 16.56 20.36
C SER A 144 -17.15 15.72 21.63
N PRO A 145 -16.08 15.86 22.42
CA PRO A 145 -16.03 15.28 23.76
C PRO A 145 -17.04 16.04 24.63
N SER A 146 -18.31 15.64 24.58
CA SER A 146 -19.35 16.12 25.50
C SER A 146 -19.69 15.02 26.51
N LYS A 147 -18.77 14.92 27.47
CA LYS A 147 -18.84 14.29 28.81
C LYS A 147 -17.37 14.35 29.25
N ASP A 148 -16.95 15.33 30.06
CA ASP A 148 -17.30 15.41 31.48
C ASP A 148 -17.39 16.86 31.99
N ILE A 149 -18.60 17.44 31.98
CA ILE A 149 -19.02 18.41 32.99
C ILE A 149 -20.32 17.86 33.55
N LYS A 150 -20.23 17.13 34.66
CA LYS A 150 -21.33 17.00 35.63
C LYS A 150 -20.74 16.81 37.02
N ALA A 151 -21.13 17.78 37.86
CA ALA A 151 -21.10 17.84 39.33
C ALA A 151 -19.73 18.10 39.97
#